data_AF-A0A8H3BEP3-F1
#
_entry.id   AF-A0A8H3BEP3-F1
#
_cell.length_a   1.000
_cell.length_b   1.000
_cell.length_c   1.000
_cell.angle_alpha   90.00
_cell.angle_beta   90.00
_cell.angle_gamma   90.00
#
_symmetry.space_group_name_H-M   'P 1'
#
loop_
_entity.id
_entity.type
_entity.pdbx_description
1 polymer ?
#
loop_
_entity_poly.entity_id
_entity_poly.type
_entity_poly.pdbx_seq_one_letter_code
_entity_poly.pdbx_strand_id
1 'polypeptide(L)'
;MILPVSVAFALAGLVGAQESTSDYQNPKLAKVLLYTYTDGFRHDSIPTAIQQLQVWAPYYNVSFDATEDQTKIRADNLAQYDALLFVHSSGNIFDSAGQTAFADYLAKGGNYAAIHAASAAYLEKPWAPWTQTLGATFDHHPARQTATFVKEATGHPATNPTPDKWTFDEEVYSFTTDPRKLGAKLLFSVDESTYKENNVVAAQGKPHPIAWCQDYAAGAVLKTGGPGPGVPGRSFYSSLGHNNSTWMDSTFMKHVMGGLTWTLASNTTRVASGLYGGTEPTVRTGATNNVTSAAAASWAPVLGSDQTAPPPPPPKTTPTSSAGPESTGGASTSSSSGAGLGAQVGVWGVVVSAFGAALALSF
;
A
#
# COMPACT_ATOMS: atom_id res chain seq x y z
N MET A 1 -1.28 0.36 -63.00
CA MET A 1 -2.31 -0.14 -62.08
C MET A 1 -1.62 -1.12 -61.13
N ILE A 2 -1.47 -0.74 -59.84
CA ILE A 2 -1.23 -1.60 -58.64
C ILE A 2 0.15 -2.30 -58.58
N LEU A 3 1.03 -2.27 -57.57
CA LEU A 3 1.35 -1.55 -56.31
C LEU A 3 2.79 -2.08 -55.95
N PRO A 4 3.72 -1.31 -55.33
CA PRO A 4 4.93 -1.91 -54.77
C PRO A 4 4.60 -2.56 -53.41
N VAL A 5 5.10 -3.79 -53.20
CA VAL A 5 4.99 -4.52 -51.94
C VAL A 5 5.90 -3.85 -50.91
N SER A 6 5.29 -3.16 -49.95
CA SER A 6 5.96 -2.66 -48.75
C SER A 6 6.33 -3.84 -47.85
N VAL A 7 7.63 -4.11 -47.71
CA VAL A 7 8.15 -5.00 -46.67
C VAL A 7 8.09 -4.24 -45.35
N ALA A 8 7.09 -4.55 -44.53
CA ALA A 8 7.01 -4.08 -43.15
C ALA A 8 8.05 -4.83 -42.31
N PHE A 9 9.11 -4.13 -41.88
CA PHE A 9 9.98 -4.60 -40.82
C PHE A 9 9.20 -4.54 -39.50
N ALA A 10 8.72 -5.69 -39.03
CA ALA A 10 8.26 -5.84 -37.65
C ALA A 10 9.49 -5.94 -36.74
N LEU A 11 9.88 -4.83 -36.10
CA LEU A 11 10.80 -4.88 -34.96
C LEU A 11 10.01 -5.43 -33.75
N ALA A 12 10.14 -6.74 -33.51
CA ALA A 12 9.80 -7.33 -32.23
C ALA A 12 10.89 -6.94 -31.22
N GLY A 13 10.69 -5.83 -30.51
CA GLY A 13 11.48 -5.50 -29.34
C GLY A 13 11.06 -6.37 -28.17
N LEU A 14 11.83 -7.43 -27.86
CA LEU A 14 11.77 -8.07 -26.54
C LEU A 14 12.22 -7.03 -25.50
N VAL A 15 11.29 -6.47 -24.73
CA VAL A 15 11.59 -5.68 -23.55
C VAL A 15 11.73 -6.65 -22.37
N GLY A 16 12.97 -6.91 -21.95
CA GLY A 16 13.24 -7.55 -20.65
C GLY A 16 13.11 -6.55 -19.49
N ALA A 17 12.80 -7.04 -18.27
CA ALA A 17 12.69 -6.25 -17.01
C ALA A 17 13.99 -6.08 -16.12
N GLN A 18 14.69 -4.93 -16.18
CA GLN A 18 15.98 -4.55 -15.52
C GLN A 18 15.99 -4.64 -14.00
N GLU A 19 16.72 -5.57 -13.38
CA GLU A 19 17.19 -5.33 -12.00
C GLU A 19 18.38 -4.36 -11.94
N SER A 20 18.45 -3.58 -10.87
CA SER A 20 19.55 -2.65 -10.58
C SER A 20 20.93 -3.29 -10.81
N THR A 21 21.81 -2.59 -11.53
CA THR A 21 23.20 -3.03 -11.73
C THR A 21 23.93 -3.16 -10.38
N SER A 22 24.93 -4.05 -10.31
CA SER A 22 25.85 -4.17 -9.16
C SER A 22 26.54 -2.86 -8.78
N ASP A 23 26.54 -1.91 -9.71
CA ASP A 23 27.27 -0.65 -9.63
C ASP A 23 26.34 0.50 -9.20
N TYR A 24 25.04 0.26 -9.01
CA TYR A 24 24.13 1.23 -8.41
C TYR A 24 24.30 1.26 -6.89
N GLN A 25 25.22 2.09 -6.44
CA GLN A 25 25.34 2.46 -5.03
C GLN A 25 24.58 3.76 -4.83
N ASN A 26 23.35 3.68 -4.30
CA ASN A 26 22.79 4.84 -3.62
C ASN A 26 23.72 5.11 -2.42
N PRO A 27 24.47 6.24 -2.38
CA PRO A 27 25.49 6.46 -1.36
C PRO A 27 24.90 6.65 0.04
N LYS A 28 23.57 6.77 0.17
CA LYS A 28 22.87 6.96 1.44
C LYS A 28 21.85 5.85 1.66
N LEU A 29 22.12 5.02 2.65
CA LEU A 29 21.19 4.03 3.18
C LEU A 29 19.87 4.71 3.60
N ALA A 30 18.75 4.33 2.98
CA ALA A 30 17.45 4.85 3.36
C ALA A 30 17.03 4.27 4.71
N LYS A 31 16.57 5.13 5.63
CA LYS A 31 16.04 4.69 6.93
C LYS A 31 14.51 4.63 6.87
N VAL A 32 13.93 3.47 7.14
CA VAL A 32 12.47 3.28 7.17
C VAL A 32 12.05 2.78 8.56
N LEU A 33 11.10 3.47 9.17
CA LEU A 33 10.46 2.95 10.38
C LEU A 33 9.41 1.92 9.95
N LEU A 34 9.61 0.66 10.32
CA LEU A 34 8.65 -0.41 10.08
C LEU A 34 7.75 -0.56 11.31
N TYR A 35 6.51 -0.13 11.19
CA TYR A 35 5.53 -0.13 12.27
C TYR A 35 4.51 -1.25 12.09
N THR A 36 4.32 -2.07 13.12
CA THR A 36 3.46 -3.27 13.09
C THR A 36 2.52 -3.40 14.29
N TYR A 37 2.39 -2.33 15.09
CA TYR A 37 1.46 -2.33 16.22
C TYR A 37 0.01 -2.54 15.76
N THR A 38 -0.74 -3.32 16.53
CA THR A 38 -2.16 -3.62 16.30
C THR A 38 -2.94 -3.38 17.58
N ASP A 39 -3.98 -2.56 17.51
CA ASP A 39 -5.03 -2.40 18.54
C ASP A 39 -6.32 -3.16 18.15
N GLY A 40 -6.31 -3.80 16.97
CA GLY A 40 -7.39 -4.64 16.45
C GLY A 40 -6.89 -6.05 16.15
N PHE A 41 -7.39 -6.64 15.05
CA PHE A 41 -6.97 -7.98 14.63
C PHE A 41 -5.46 -8.04 14.34
N ARG A 42 -4.82 -9.09 14.86
CA ARG A 42 -3.38 -9.34 14.71
C ARG A 42 -3.16 -10.50 13.74
N HIS A 43 -2.40 -10.23 12.68
CA HIS A 43 -2.10 -11.22 11.65
C HIS A 43 -0.89 -12.07 12.04
N ASP A 44 -0.98 -13.39 11.88
CA ASP A 44 0.11 -14.34 12.14
C ASP A 44 1.30 -14.14 11.20
N SER A 45 1.11 -13.45 10.08
CA SER A 45 2.17 -13.16 9.10
C SER A 45 3.06 -11.97 9.45
N ILE A 46 2.78 -11.21 10.53
CA ILE A 46 3.60 -10.06 10.95
C ILE A 46 5.08 -10.45 11.14
N PRO A 47 5.45 -11.53 11.87
CA PRO A 47 6.85 -11.91 12.02
C PRO A 47 7.52 -12.27 10.69
N THR A 48 6.80 -12.94 9.79
CA THR A 48 7.30 -13.30 8.45
C THR A 48 7.50 -12.07 7.59
N ALA A 49 6.57 -11.10 7.65
CA ALA A 49 6.70 -9.83 6.94
C ALA A 49 7.94 -9.06 7.38
N ILE A 50 8.16 -8.93 8.70
CA ILE A 50 9.36 -8.27 9.25
C ILE A 50 10.63 -8.98 8.78
N GLN A 51 10.67 -10.31 8.89
CA GLN A 51 11.82 -11.11 8.46
C GLN A 51 12.12 -10.92 6.97
N GLN A 52 11.09 -11.00 6.11
CA GLN A 52 11.28 -10.88 4.67
C GLN A 52 11.69 -9.45 4.29
N LEU A 53 11.10 -8.42 4.88
CA LEU A 53 11.55 -7.04 4.67
C LEU A 53 13.03 -6.87 5.06
N GLN A 54 13.46 -7.42 6.19
CA GLN A 54 14.88 -7.40 6.60
C GLN A 54 15.80 -8.16 5.64
N VAL A 55 15.37 -9.33 5.15
CA VAL A 55 16.13 -10.13 4.16
C VAL A 55 16.29 -9.38 2.84
N TRP A 56 15.26 -8.65 2.42
CA TRP A 56 15.24 -7.94 1.15
C TRP A 56 15.89 -6.54 1.22
N ALA A 57 16.00 -5.95 2.41
CA ALA A 57 16.47 -4.58 2.62
C ALA A 57 17.83 -4.26 1.94
N PRO A 58 18.87 -5.11 2.04
CA PRO A 58 20.18 -4.83 1.44
C PRO A 58 20.15 -4.70 -0.08
N TYR A 59 19.26 -5.42 -0.77
CA TYR A 59 19.13 -5.37 -2.23
C TYR A 59 18.54 -4.05 -2.73
N TYR A 60 17.88 -3.30 -1.85
CA TYR A 60 17.24 -2.02 -2.17
C TYR A 60 17.91 -0.83 -1.45
N ASN A 61 19.04 -1.07 -0.77
CA ASN A 61 19.75 -0.08 0.05
C ASN A 61 18.83 0.61 1.08
N VAL A 62 18.01 -0.20 1.75
CA VAL A 62 17.09 0.21 2.82
C VAL A 62 17.53 -0.42 4.14
N SER A 63 17.31 0.29 5.24
CA SER A 63 17.35 -0.23 6.60
C SER A 63 15.99 -0.06 7.25
N PHE A 64 15.54 -1.08 7.97
CA PHE A 64 14.28 -1.07 8.70
C PHE A 64 14.53 -1.05 10.20
N ASP A 65 14.00 -0.03 10.88
CA ASP A 65 13.86 -0.03 12.33
C ASP A 65 12.45 -0.53 12.65
N ALA A 66 12.32 -1.81 12.99
CA ALA A 66 11.02 -2.43 13.28
C ALA A 66 10.56 -2.10 14.71
N THR A 67 9.30 -1.72 14.88
CA THR A 67 8.72 -1.44 16.19
C THR A 67 7.21 -1.69 16.24
N GLU A 68 6.74 -2.05 17.43
CA GLU A 68 5.32 -2.03 17.83
C GLU A 68 5.09 -1.02 18.97
N ASP A 69 6.12 -0.29 19.38
CA ASP A 69 6.05 0.68 20.49
C ASP A 69 5.51 2.03 19.99
N GLN A 70 4.29 2.37 20.42
CA GLN A 70 3.63 3.65 20.12
C GLN A 70 4.47 4.87 20.51
N THR A 71 5.33 4.77 21.53
CA THR A 71 6.18 5.88 21.98
C THR A 71 7.29 6.22 20.99
N LYS A 72 7.50 5.40 19.95
CA LYS A 72 8.39 5.70 18.82
C LYS A 72 7.76 6.62 17.78
N ILE A 73 6.45 6.83 17.83
CA ILE A 73 5.74 7.76 16.96
C ILE A 73 5.77 9.15 17.61
N ARG A 74 6.92 9.81 17.52
CA ARG A 74 7.19 11.14 18.10
C ARG A 74 8.01 11.97 17.13
N ALA A 75 7.81 13.28 17.11
CA ALA A 75 8.37 14.15 16.07
C ALA A 75 9.91 14.07 15.99
N ASP A 76 10.59 14.01 17.14
CA ASP A 76 12.04 13.85 17.26
C ASP A 76 12.51 12.51 16.69
N ASN A 77 11.82 11.42 16.99
CA ASN A 77 12.15 10.12 16.46
C ASN A 77 11.84 10.00 14.96
N LEU A 78 10.69 10.52 14.51
CA LEU A 78 10.25 10.43 13.10
C LEU A 78 11.16 11.23 12.16
N ALA A 79 11.80 12.32 12.62
CA ALA A 79 12.68 13.17 11.82
C ALA A 79 13.90 12.44 11.22
N GLN A 80 14.24 11.26 11.72
CA GLN A 80 15.37 10.47 11.21
C GLN A 80 15.00 9.49 10.09
N TYR A 81 13.72 9.37 9.71
CA TYR A 81 13.25 8.38 8.74
C TYR A 81 12.90 9.04 7.40
N ASP A 82 13.25 8.36 6.32
CA ASP A 82 12.98 8.77 4.95
C ASP A 82 11.60 8.27 4.47
N ALA A 83 11.06 7.22 5.10
CA ALA A 83 9.68 6.77 4.98
C ALA A 83 9.19 6.10 6.28
N LEU A 84 7.88 6.07 6.46
CA LEU A 84 7.19 5.22 7.43
C LEU A 84 6.47 4.10 6.68
N LEU A 85 6.68 2.85 7.10
CA LEU A 85 6.03 1.68 6.53
C LEU A 85 5.16 1.01 7.59
N PHE A 86 3.86 0.96 7.34
CA PHE A 86 2.88 0.31 8.19
C PHE A 86 2.49 -1.04 7.60
N VAL A 87 2.71 -2.12 8.33
CA VAL A 87 2.36 -3.47 7.89
C VAL A 87 1.40 -4.06 8.91
N HIS A 88 0.20 -4.43 8.46
CA HIS A 88 -0.84 -5.06 9.28
C HIS A 88 -1.38 -4.23 10.45
N SER A 89 -0.98 -2.98 10.61
CA SER A 89 -1.45 -2.11 11.70
C SER A 89 -2.97 -1.90 11.66
N SER A 90 -3.67 -2.28 12.71
CA SER A 90 -5.14 -2.25 12.77
C SER A 90 -5.65 -1.58 14.05
N GLY A 91 -6.88 -1.04 14.03
CA GLY A 91 -7.47 -0.34 15.18
C GLY A 91 -6.93 1.09 15.38
N ASN A 92 -6.88 1.56 16.62
CA ASN A 92 -6.38 2.91 16.96
C ASN A 92 -4.90 2.86 17.36
N ILE A 93 -4.01 3.08 16.40
CA ILE A 93 -2.61 2.68 16.52
C ILE A 93 -1.67 3.74 17.11
N PHE A 94 -2.17 4.95 17.38
CA PHE A 94 -1.43 6.06 17.99
C PHE A 94 -2.22 6.69 19.13
N ASP A 95 -1.50 7.17 20.13
CA ASP A 95 -1.97 8.19 21.06
C ASP A 95 -2.01 9.59 20.41
N SER A 96 -2.46 10.60 21.16
CA SER A 96 -2.60 11.98 20.67
C SER A 96 -1.27 12.62 20.23
N ALA A 97 -0.18 12.32 20.95
CA ALA A 97 1.16 12.77 20.59
C ALA A 97 1.62 12.12 19.27
N GLY A 98 1.34 10.83 19.06
CA GLY A 98 1.63 10.12 17.83
C GLY A 98 0.83 10.63 16.64
N GLN A 99 -0.47 10.91 16.82
CA GLN A 99 -1.28 11.53 15.76
C GLN A 99 -0.70 12.90 15.34
N THR A 100 -0.29 13.71 16.31
CA THR A 100 0.32 15.03 16.06
C THR A 100 1.65 14.87 15.30
N ALA A 101 2.51 13.96 15.75
CA ALA A 101 3.81 13.71 15.13
C ALA A 101 3.68 13.15 13.70
N PHE A 102 2.73 12.24 13.46
CA PHE A 102 2.48 11.68 12.13
C PHE A 102 1.95 12.75 11.16
N ALA A 103 0.98 13.57 11.58
CA ALA A 103 0.47 14.66 10.75
C ALA A 103 1.56 15.70 10.42
N ASP A 104 2.40 16.06 11.40
CA ASP A 104 3.53 16.97 11.20
C ASP A 104 4.60 16.37 10.25
N TYR A 105 4.89 15.08 10.39
CA TYR A 105 5.79 14.36 9.47
C TYR A 105 5.29 14.44 8.01
N LEU A 106 4.00 14.18 7.78
CA LEU A 106 3.41 14.30 6.44
C LEU A 106 3.40 15.73 5.91
N ALA A 107 3.08 16.72 6.76
CA ALA A 107 3.06 18.13 6.37
C ALA A 107 4.45 18.66 5.94
N LYS A 108 5.53 18.02 6.41
CA LYS A 108 6.92 18.30 6.02
C LYS A 108 7.37 17.52 4.76
N GLY A 109 6.45 16.83 4.08
CA GLY A 109 6.74 16.02 2.90
C GLY A 109 7.25 14.62 3.22
N GLY A 110 7.01 14.13 4.43
CA GLY A 110 7.35 12.77 4.82
C GLY A 110 6.64 11.72 3.96
N ASN A 111 7.30 10.60 3.70
CA ASN A 111 6.78 9.53 2.88
C ASN A 111 6.13 8.42 3.69
N TYR A 112 5.15 7.77 3.08
CA TYR A 112 4.30 6.76 3.71
C TYR A 112 4.12 5.54 2.83
N ALA A 113 4.16 4.35 3.41
CA ALA A 113 3.75 3.12 2.78
C ALA A 113 2.88 2.31 3.74
N ALA A 114 1.87 1.62 3.22
CA ALA A 114 0.97 0.80 4.00
C ALA A 114 0.62 -0.51 3.29
N ILE A 115 0.57 -1.61 4.04
CA ILE A 115 0.34 -2.95 3.50
C ILE A 115 -0.78 -3.64 4.27
N HIS A 116 -1.68 -4.27 3.52
CA HIS A 116 -2.77 -5.12 3.98
C HIS A 116 -3.64 -4.42 5.03
N ALA A 117 -3.71 -4.96 6.24
CA ALA A 117 -4.59 -4.48 7.31
C ALA A 117 -4.22 -3.10 7.86
N ALA A 118 -3.13 -2.47 7.40
CA ALA A 118 -2.92 -1.03 7.58
C ALA A 118 -4.15 -0.21 7.13
N SER A 119 -4.90 -0.66 6.11
CA SER A 119 -6.13 0.01 5.70
C SER A 119 -7.30 -0.14 6.70
N ALA A 120 -7.18 -1.04 7.68
CA ALA A 120 -8.13 -1.27 8.76
C ALA A 120 -7.73 -0.54 10.07
N ALA A 121 -6.73 0.33 10.04
CA ALA A 121 -6.53 1.31 11.12
C ALA A 121 -7.51 2.48 11.00
N TYR A 122 -7.97 2.99 12.14
CA TYR A 122 -8.90 4.12 12.26
C TYR A 122 -10.28 3.93 11.60
N LEU A 123 -10.79 2.69 11.54
CA LEU A 123 -12.16 2.41 11.08
C LEU A 123 -13.23 3.04 12.01
N GLU A 124 -13.09 2.82 13.32
CA GLU A 124 -14.05 3.30 14.33
C GLU A 124 -13.93 4.80 14.61
N LYS A 125 -12.73 5.36 14.44
CA LYS A 125 -12.42 6.77 14.66
C LYS A 125 -11.71 7.34 13.44
N PRO A 126 -12.43 7.58 12.33
CA PRO A 126 -11.82 8.08 11.11
C PRO A 126 -11.06 9.37 11.35
N TRP A 127 -9.82 9.42 10.88
CA TRP A 127 -8.91 10.53 11.08
C TRP A 127 -8.26 10.91 9.74
N ALA A 128 -8.60 12.10 9.24
CA ALA A 128 -8.31 12.50 7.86
C ALA A 128 -6.82 12.39 7.45
N PRO A 129 -5.82 12.79 8.26
CA PRO A 129 -4.42 12.61 7.91
C PRO A 129 -4.05 11.16 7.58
N TRP A 130 -4.65 10.18 8.28
CA TRP A 130 -4.49 8.76 7.97
C TRP A 130 -5.24 8.37 6.70
N THR A 131 -6.56 8.58 6.68
CA THR A 131 -7.43 8.06 5.62
C THR A 131 -7.14 8.67 4.25
N GLN A 132 -6.77 9.96 4.20
CA GLN A 132 -6.40 10.64 2.95
C GLN A 132 -5.03 10.18 2.44
N THR A 133 -4.06 10.01 3.33
CA THR A 133 -2.71 9.52 2.96
C THR A 133 -2.73 8.06 2.51
N LEU A 134 -3.55 7.25 3.17
CA LEU A 134 -3.83 5.87 2.80
C LEU A 134 -4.51 5.78 1.42
N GLY A 135 -5.47 6.67 1.15
CA GLY A 135 -6.17 6.78 -0.14
C GLY A 135 -7.58 6.18 -0.10
N ALA A 136 -7.74 4.99 0.49
CA ALA A 136 -9.04 4.40 0.74
C ALA A 136 -8.98 3.47 1.95
N THR A 137 -10.05 3.49 2.74
CA THR A 137 -10.16 2.72 3.99
C THR A 137 -10.85 1.40 3.73
N PHE A 138 -10.35 0.33 4.36
CA PHE A 138 -10.94 -1.01 4.32
C PHE A 138 -12.43 -0.98 4.69
N ASP A 139 -13.24 -1.76 3.96
CA ASP A 139 -14.66 -1.96 4.26
C ASP A 139 -14.89 -3.39 4.77
N HIS A 140 -14.62 -4.38 3.93
CA HIS A 140 -14.71 -5.80 4.25
C HIS A 140 -13.96 -6.64 3.20
N HIS A 141 -13.96 -7.95 3.34
CA HIS A 141 -13.55 -8.90 2.30
C HIS A 141 -14.44 -10.16 2.39
N PRO A 142 -14.59 -10.94 1.30
CA PRO A 142 -15.24 -12.23 1.36
C PRO A 142 -14.32 -13.25 2.05
N ALA A 143 -14.78 -14.49 2.25
CA ALA A 143 -13.88 -15.55 2.68
C ALA A 143 -12.66 -15.63 1.75
N ARG A 144 -11.49 -15.83 2.36
CA ARG A 144 -10.21 -15.95 1.65
C ARG A 144 -10.32 -17.01 0.56
N GLN A 145 -9.85 -16.67 -0.63
CA GLN A 145 -9.97 -17.53 -1.80
C GLN A 145 -8.92 -17.15 -2.85
N THR A 146 -8.73 -18.03 -3.82
CA THR A 146 -7.90 -17.71 -4.99
C THR A 146 -8.58 -16.63 -5.84
N ALA A 147 -7.83 -15.57 -6.14
CA ALA A 147 -8.26 -14.49 -7.02
C ALA A 147 -7.12 -14.12 -7.99
N THR A 148 -7.46 -13.47 -9.10
CA THR A 148 -6.47 -12.97 -10.07
C THR A 148 -6.35 -11.46 -9.98
N PHE A 149 -5.16 -10.98 -9.66
CA PHE A 149 -4.82 -9.57 -9.62
C PHE A 149 -4.26 -9.12 -10.96
N VAL A 150 -4.71 -7.97 -11.45
CA VAL A 150 -4.40 -7.45 -12.78
C VAL A 150 -3.58 -6.19 -12.66
N LYS A 151 -2.48 -6.13 -13.42
CA LYS A 151 -1.61 -4.96 -13.48
C LYS A 151 -2.29 -3.81 -14.22
N GLU A 152 -2.39 -2.66 -13.57
CA GLU A 152 -3.03 -1.45 -14.12
C GLU A 152 -2.03 -0.40 -14.62
N ALA A 153 -0.77 -0.48 -14.18
CA ALA A 153 0.28 0.46 -14.56
C ALA A 153 1.53 -0.26 -15.06
N THR A 154 2.01 0.12 -16.25
CA THR A 154 3.31 -0.28 -16.78
C THR A 154 4.36 0.80 -16.49
N GLY A 155 5.61 0.40 -16.26
CA GLY A 155 6.71 1.32 -15.98
C GLY A 155 6.88 1.71 -14.50
N HIS A 156 5.99 1.29 -13.60
CA HIS A 156 6.10 1.57 -12.16
C HIS A 156 7.00 0.56 -11.46
N PRO A 157 7.93 0.95 -10.57
CA PRO A 157 8.82 0.02 -9.87
C PRO A 157 8.09 -1.10 -9.12
N ALA A 158 6.91 -0.81 -8.57
CA ALA A 158 6.03 -1.79 -7.92
C ALA A 158 5.37 -2.81 -8.87
N THR A 159 5.29 -2.55 -10.18
CA THR A 159 4.57 -3.41 -11.14
C THR A 159 5.48 -4.02 -12.21
N ASN A 160 6.59 -3.36 -12.56
CA ASN A 160 7.58 -3.87 -13.51
C ASN A 160 8.08 -5.30 -13.24
N PRO A 161 8.39 -5.70 -12.00
CA PRO A 161 8.92 -7.04 -11.73
C PRO A 161 7.83 -8.13 -11.63
N THR A 162 6.57 -7.78 -11.91
CA THR A 162 5.41 -8.68 -11.73
C THR A 162 4.85 -9.11 -13.09
N PRO A 163 4.18 -10.27 -13.18
CA PRO A 163 3.39 -10.62 -14.37
C PRO A 163 2.20 -9.68 -14.54
N ASP A 164 1.60 -9.64 -15.74
CA ASP A 164 0.40 -8.82 -15.99
C ASP A 164 -0.84 -9.31 -15.23
N LYS A 165 -0.85 -10.62 -14.92
CA LYS A 165 -1.83 -11.26 -14.05
C LYS A 165 -1.11 -12.12 -13.02
N TRP A 166 -1.51 -11.99 -11.76
CA TRP A 166 -0.92 -12.73 -10.66
C TRP A 166 -2.05 -13.38 -9.84
N THR A 167 -2.08 -14.70 -9.79
CA THR A 167 -3.19 -15.48 -9.21
C THR A 167 -2.70 -16.27 -8.00
N PHE A 168 -3.28 -16.01 -6.84
CA PHE A 168 -2.97 -16.72 -5.59
C PHE A 168 -4.10 -16.57 -4.57
N ASP A 169 -4.04 -17.35 -3.50
CA ASP A 169 -5.00 -17.31 -2.39
C ASP A 169 -4.80 -16.04 -1.56
N GLU A 170 -5.83 -15.19 -1.51
CA GLU A 170 -5.82 -13.97 -0.70
C GLU A 170 -7.21 -13.49 -0.26
N GLU A 171 -7.22 -12.57 0.70
CA GLU A 171 -8.35 -11.74 1.05
C GLU A 171 -8.48 -10.59 0.05
N VAL A 172 -9.56 -10.61 -0.72
CA VAL A 172 -9.87 -9.54 -1.67
C VAL A 172 -10.60 -8.43 -0.94
N TYR A 173 -9.85 -7.40 -0.52
CA TYR A 173 -10.38 -6.27 0.24
C TYR A 173 -11.24 -5.36 -0.63
N SER A 174 -12.46 -5.08 -0.18
CA SER A 174 -13.30 -3.99 -0.65
C SER A 174 -13.03 -2.71 0.15
N PHE A 175 -13.28 -1.55 -0.46
CA PHE A 175 -12.95 -0.25 0.12
C PHE A 175 -14.14 0.69 0.20
N THR A 176 -14.20 1.48 1.27
CA THR A 176 -15.29 2.44 1.53
C THR A 176 -15.40 3.54 0.46
N THR A 177 -14.29 3.87 -0.21
CA THR A 177 -14.21 4.93 -1.23
C THR A 177 -13.25 4.57 -2.35
N ASP A 178 -13.46 5.17 -3.52
CA ASP A 178 -12.52 5.09 -4.64
C ASP A 178 -11.26 5.94 -4.40
N PRO A 179 -10.06 5.32 -4.27
CA PRO A 179 -8.82 6.06 -4.03
C PRO A 179 -8.47 7.04 -5.17
N ARG A 180 -8.97 6.80 -6.39
CA ARG A 180 -8.73 7.69 -7.54
C ARG A 180 -9.40 9.06 -7.38
N LYS A 181 -10.40 9.19 -6.51
CA LYS A 181 -11.02 10.48 -6.19
C LYS A 181 -10.05 11.43 -5.46
N LEU A 182 -9.01 10.89 -4.85
CA LEU A 182 -7.91 11.66 -4.25
C LEU A 182 -6.73 11.87 -5.23
N GLY A 183 -6.88 11.46 -6.49
CA GLY A 183 -5.81 11.50 -7.49
C GLY A 183 -4.85 10.30 -7.42
N ALA A 184 -5.17 9.27 -6.63
CA ALA A 184 -4.37 8.05 -6.60
C ALA A 184 -4.35 7.35 -7.97
N LYS A 185 -3.21 6.75 -8.30
CA LYS A 185 -3.01 5.94 -9.50
C LYS A 185 -3.05 4.48 -9.12
N LEU A 186 -3.87 3.68 -9.81
CA LEU A 186 -3.92 2.25 -9.56
C LEU A 186 -2.66 1.58 -10.09
N LEU A 187 -2.17 0.61 -9.32
CA LEU A 187 -1.06 -0.27 -9.66
C LEU A 187 -1.58 -1.67 -9.97
N PHE A 188 -2.52 -2.15 -9.14
CA PHE A 188 -3.22 -3.40 -9.34
C PHE A 188 -4.71 -3.25 -9.06
N SER A 189 -5.49 -4.03 -9.79
CA SER A 189 -6.89 -4.33 -9.51
C SER A 189 -7.08 -5.84 -9.32
N VAL A 190 -8.30 -6.28 -9.00
CA VAL A 190 -8.70 -7.68 -9.02
C VAL A 190 -9.70 -7.95 -10.16
N ASP A 191 -9.53 -9.08 -10.85
CA ASP A 191 -10.49 -9.58 -11.83
C ASP A 191 -11.70 -10.15 -11.09
N GLU A 192 -12.79 -9.37 -11.07
CA GLU A 192 -14.06 -9.71 -10.40
C GLU A 192 -14.72 -11.00 -10.91
N SER A 193 -14.28 -11.55 -12.06
CA SER A 193 -14.76 -12.86 -12.53
C SER A 193 -14.09 -14.06 -11.86
N THR A 194 -13.01 -13.84 -11.10
CA THR A 194 -12.15 -14.90 -10.57
C THR A 194 -12.35 -15.18 -9.08
N TYR A 195 -13.14 -14.38 -8.39
CA TYR A 195 -13.48 -14.56 -6.98
C TYR A 195 -14.97 -14.32 -6.74
N LYS A 196 -15.49 -14.85 -5.64
CA LYS A 196 -16.90 -14.72 -5.24
C LYS A 196 -17.03 -13.62 -4.19
N GLU A 197 -17.70 -12.53 -4.56
CA GLU A 197 -18.14 -11.45 -3.68
C GLU A 197 -19.66 -11.49 -3.53
N ASN A 198 -20.14 -11.45 -2.29
CA ASN A 198 -21.57 -11.40 -1.99
C ASN A 198 -22.05 -9.98 -1.64
N ASN A 199 -21.13 -9.04 -1.40
CA ASN A 199 -21.45 -7.67 -1.02
C ASN A 199 -20.60 -6.65 -1.79
N VAL A 200 -21.00 -6.32 -3.02
CA VAL A 200 -20.22 -5.42 -3.89
C VAL A 200 -20.31 -3.96 -3.42
N VAL A 201 -19.17 -3.34 -3.14
CA VAL A 201 -19.08 -1.92 -2.75
C VAL A 201 -18.94 -1.03 -3.99
N ALA A 202 -20.06 -0.48 -4.49
CA ALA A 202 -20.02 0.39 -5.68
C ALA A 202 -19.15 1.67 -5.47
N ALA A 203 -19.02 2.15 -4.23
CA ALA A 203 -18.31 3.39 -3.89
C ALA A 203 -16.78 3.32 -4.12
N GLN A 204 -16.19 2.12 -4.15
CA GLN A 204 -14.77 1.89 -4.44
C GLN A 204 -14.40 2.10 -5.92
N GLY A 205 -15.43 2.15 -6.78
CA GLY A 205 -15.29 2.31 -8.22
C GLY A 205 -14.71 1.10 -8.94
N LYS A 206 -14.49 1.25 -10.25
CA LYS A 206 -13.97 0.18 -11.13
C LYS A 206 -12.77 0.67 -11.98
N PRO A 207 -11.78 -0.19 -12.27
CA PRO A 207 -11.66 -1.58 -11.79
C PRO A 207 -11.44 -1.64 -10.27
N HIS A 208 -11.79 -2.78 -9.64
CA HIS A 208 -11.75 -2.96 -8.19
C HIS A 208 -10.31 -2.76 -7.68
N PRO A 209 -10.01 -1.67 -6.94
CA PRO A 209 -8.64 -1.30 -6.60
C PRO A 209 -8.03 -2.26 -5.56
N ILE A 210 -6.77 -2.64 -5.76
CA ILE A 210 -6.01 -3.54 -4.85
C ILE A 210 -4.72 -2.89 -4.36
N ALA A 211 -4.04 -2.17 -5.25
CA ALA A 211 -2.85 -1.40 -4.90
C ALA A 211 -2.84 -0.08 -5.65
N TRP A 212 -2.34 0.97 -5.02
CA TRP A 212 -2.27 2.30 -5.61
C TRP A 212 -1.14 3.13 -5.02
N CYS A 213 -0.87 4.26 -5.66
CA CYS A 213 0.07 5.25 -5.18
C CYS A 213 -0.45 6.67 -5.34
N GLN A 214 0.05 7.59 -4.52
CA GLN A 214 -0.25 9.01 -4.59
C GLN A 214 1.07 9.79 -4.66
N ASP A 215 1.25 10.59 -5.73
CA ASP A 215 2.40 11.50 -5.86
C ASP A 215 2.40 12.61 -4.80
N TYR A 216 1.22 12.89 -4.26
CA TYR A 216 0.98 13.80 -3.16
C TYR A 216 0.10 13.06 -2.16
N ALA A 217 0.64 12.73 -1.00
CA ALA A 217 -0.16 12.23 0.10
C ALA A 217 -1.26 13.26 0.41
N ALA A 218 -2.52 12.91 0.14
CA ALA A 218 -3.66 13.83 0.26
C ALA A 218 -3.94 14.33 1.70
N GLY A 219 -3.11 13.97 2.69
CA GLY A 219 -3.14 14.48 4.07
C GLY A 219 -2.18 15.66 4.37
N ALA A 220 -1.33 16.08 3.41
CA ALA A 220 -0.42 17.22 3.59
C ALA A 220 -1.06 18.59 3.25
N VAL A 221 -2.36 18.63 2.91
CA VAL A 221 -3.10 19.88 2.65
C VAL A 221 -4.21 20.06 3.67
N LEU A 222 -3.96 20.88 4.70
CA LEU A 222 -5.02 21.63 5.40
C LEU A 222 -4.49 23.00 5.87
N LYS A 223 -4.40 23.96 4.95
CA LYS A 223 -4.68 25.37 5.28
C LYS A 223 -5.42 26.04 4.13
N THR A 224 -6.70 26.38 4.36
CA THR A 224 -7.38 27.41 3.59
C THR A 224 -6.62 28.73 3.81
N GLY A 225 -5.96 29.25 2.77
CA GLY A 225 -5.18 30.50 2.85
C GLY A 225 -3.75 30.37 3.40
N GLY A 226 -3.20 29.16 3.56
CA GLY A 226 -1.76 28.95 3.78
C GLY A 226 -0.98 28.88 2.47
N PRO A 227 0.36 28.98 2.48
CA PRO A 227 1.17 29.01 1.27
C PRO A 227 1.11 27.66 0.53
N GLY A 228 0.22 27.57 -0.45
CA GLY A 228 0.26 26.57 -1.53
C GLY A 228 0.27 25.09 -1.10
N PRO A 229 0.41 24.16 -2.05
CA PRO A 229 0.56 22.75 -1.70
C PRO A 229 1.84 22.58 -0.88
N GLY A 230 1.71 21.96 0.30
CA GLY A 230 2.85 21.60 1.14
C GLY A 230 3.88 20.76 0.38
N VAL A 231 5.08 20.65 0.97
CA VAL A 231 6.21 19.90 0.42
C VAL A 231 5.74 18.47 0.02
N PRO A 232 5.97 18.03 -1.23
CA PRO A 232 5.33 16.81 -1.78
C PRO A 232 5.92 15.50 -1.22
N GLY A 233 5.20 14.82 -0.33
CA GLY A 233 5.47 13.42 0.07
C GLY A 233 4.68 12.41 -0.76
N ARG A 234 5.26 11.23 -1.00
CA ARG A 234 4.61 10.11 -1.72
C ARG A 234 3.93 9.14 -0.77
N SER A 235 2.83 8.54 -1.20
CA SER A 235 2.23 7.39 -0.54
C SER A 235 2.03 6.17 -1.45
N PHE A 236 2.26 4.98 -0.90
CA PHE A 236 2.05 3.69 -1.56
C PHE A 236 1.19 2.78 -0.68
N TYR A 237 0.24 2.08 -1.29
CA TYR A 237 -0.57 1.08 -0.61
C TYR A 237 -0.74 -0.19 -1.44
N SER A 238 -0.76 -1.34 -0.77
CA SER A 238 -1.15 -2.63 -1.33
C SER A 238 -2.02 -3.38 -0.33
N SER A 239 -3.17 -3.88 -0.76
CA SER A 239 -4.09 -4.65 0.09
C SER A 239 -3.66 -6.09 0.32
N LEU A 240 -2.68 -6.58 -0.45
CA LEU A 240 -2.22 -7.96 -0.39
C LEU A 240 -1.27 -8.14 0.80
N GLY A 241 -1.25 -9.33 1.40
CA GLY A 241 -0.26 -9.69 2.42
C GLY A 241 -0.77 -10.48 3.61
N HIS A 242 -1.97 -11.08 3.57
CA HIS A 242 -2.50 -11.85 4.72
C HIS A 242 -1.60 -13.02 5.10
N ASN A 243 -1.25 -13.87 4.12
CA ASN A 243 -0.63 -15.17 4.34
C ASN A 243 0.89 -15.08 4.51
N ASN A 244 1.47 -15.98 5.31
CA ASN A 244 2.91 -16.19 5.37
C ASN A 244 3.51 -16.50 3.98
N SER A 245 2.82 -17.32 3.20
CA SER A 245 3.23 -17.68 1.83
C SER A 245 3.29 -16.47 0.91
N THR A 246 2.41 -15.48 1.08
CA THR A 246 2.44 -14.23 0.31
C THR A 246 3.74 -13.46 0.58
N TRP A 247 4.17 -13.34 1.83
CA TRP A 247 5.44 -12.69 2.18
C TRP A 247 6.68 -13.47 1.72
N MET A 248 6.59 -14.79 1.61
CA MET A 248 7.67 -15.63 1.08
C MET A 248 7.71 -15.66 -0.46
N ASP A 249 6.67 -15.13 -1.13
CA ASP A 249 6.62 -15.05 -2.58
C ASP A 249 7.51 -13.91 -3.11
N SER A 250 8.43 -14.27 -4.02
CA SER A 250 9.38 -13.31 -4.55
C SER A 250 8.72 -12.23 -5.43
N THR A 251 7.62 -12.52 -6.10
CA THR A 251 6.87 -11.55 -6.91
C THR A 251 6.20 -10.53 -6.00
N PHE A 252 5.60 -10.96 -4.89
CA PHE A 252 5.06 -10.08 -3.87
C PHE A 252 6.13 -9.16 -3.28
N MET A 253 7.27 -9.73 -2.88
CA MET A 253 8.34 -8.94 -2.26
C MET A 253 8.92 -7.90 -3.24
N LYS A 254 9.08 -8.25 -4.52
CA LYS A 254 9.48 -7.27 -5.55
C LYS A 254 8.42 -6.16 -5.73
N HIS A 255 7.13 -6.47 -5.62
CA HIS A 255 6.06 -5.47 -5.63
C HIS A 255 6.16 -4.50 -4.44
N VAL A 256 6.27 -5.03 -3.21
CA VAL A 256 6.37 -4.24 -1.98
C VAL A 256 7.62 -3.36 -1.98
N MET A 257 8.78 -3.94 -2.27
CA MET A 257 10.05 -3.21 -2.28
C MET A 257 10.12 -2.20 -3.43
N GLY A 258 9.54 -2.51 -4.58
CA GLY A 258 9.38 -1.56 -5.70
C GLY A 258 8.49 -0.38 -5.33
N GLY A 259 7.36 -0.63 -4.67
CA GLY A 259 6.47 0.42 -4.15
C GLY A 259 7.18 1.33 -3.14
N LEU A 260 7.89 0.74 -2.18
CA LEU A 260 8.67 1.49 -1.19
C LEU A 260 9.80 2.30 -1.84
N THR A 261 10.50 1.75 -2.83
CA THR A 261 11.56 2.45 -3.57
C THR A 261 11.01 3.66 -4.32
N TRP A 262 9.87 3.50 -4.99
CA TRP A 262 9.19 4.61 -5.65
C TRP A 262 8.79 5.70 -4.65
N THR A 263 8.28 5.31 -3.48
CA THR A 263 7.93 6.22 -2.39
C THR A 263 9.15 6.99 -1.87
N LEU A 264 10.28 6.32 -1.64
CA LEU A 264 11.54 6.91 -1.17
C LEU A 264 12.20 7.85 -2.18
N ALA A 265 11.93 7.65 -3.48
CA ALA A 265 12.41 8.50 -4.56
C ALA A 265 11.64 9.83 -4.68
N SER A 266 10.83 10.21 -3.70
CA SER A 266 10.30 11.58 -3.61
C SER A 266 11.46 12.57 -3.39
N ASN A 267 11.31 13.82 -3.82
CA ASN A 267 12.35 14.84 -3.67
C ASN A 267 12.53 15.34 -2.22
N THR A 268 11.80 14.73 -1.30
CA THR A 268 11.65 15.18 0.08
C THR A 268 12.45 14.34 1.07
N THR A 269 13.13 13.30 0.59
CA THR A 269 14.03 12.48 1.41
C THR A 269 15.46 12.98 1.41
N ARG A 270 16.20 12.70 2.48
CA ARG A 270 17.66 12.95 2.53
C ARG A 270 18.42 12.12 1.49
N VAL A 271 17.78 11.02 1.07
CA VAL A 271 18.25 10.05 0.08
C VAL A 271 18.07 10.59 -1.34
N ALA A 272 17.02 11.36 -1.63
CA ALA A 272 16.77 11.97 -2.94
C ALA A 272 17.95 12.79 -3.46
N SER A 273 18.54 13.61 -2.59
CA SER A 273 19.75 14.40 -2.92
C SER A 273 20.93 13.51 -3.39
N GLY A 274 21.01 12.26 -2.91
CA GLY A 274 21.98 11.25 -3.35
C GLY A 274 21.54 10.43 -4.57
N LEU A 275 20.23 10.22 -4.77
CA LEU A 275 19.66 9.52 -5.94
C LEU A 275 19.78 10.34 -7.23
N TYR A 276 19.72 11.67 -7.12
CA TYR A 276 19.74 12.60 -8.26
C TYR A 276 21.08 13.33 -8.45
N GLY A 277 22.14 12.99 -7.70
CA GLY A 277 23.47 13.57 -7.88
C GLY A 277 23.53 15.11 -7.75
N GLY A 278 22.69 15.70 -6.89
CA GLY A 278 22.58 17.15 -6.74
C GLY A 278 21.74 17.85 -7.81
N THR A 279 21.08 17.11 -8.71
CA THR A 279 20.02 17.65 -9.55
C THR A 279 18.76 17.79 -8.70
N GLU A 280 18.33 19.02 -8.41
CA GLU A 280 17.01 19.28 -7.83
C GLU A 280 15.96 18.59 -8.70
N PRO A 281 15.16 17.67 -8.17
CA PRO A 281 14.31 16.91 -9.05
C PRO A 281 13.15 17.83 -9.42
N THR A 282 12.83 17.88 -10.70
CA THR A 282 11.87 18.85 -11.23
C THR A 282 10.50 18.58 -10.60
N VAL A 283 10.08 19.46 -9.69
CA VAL A 283 8.68 19.55 -9.27
C VAL A 283 7.89 19.89 -10.53
N ARG A 284 7.20 18.90 -11.13
CA ARG A 284 6.31 19.18 -12.26
C ARG A 284 5.13 19.99 -11.73
N THR A 285 5.22 21.30 -11.88
CA THR A 285 4.08 22.23 -11.82
C THR A 285 3.19 21.96 -13.04
N GLY A 286 2.39 20.89 -12.97
CA GLY A 286 1.57 20.42 -14.09
C GLY A 286 0.06 20.42 -13.85
N ALA A 287 -0.41 20.74 -12.65
CA ALA A 287 -1.85 20.88 -12.38
C ALA A 287 -2.30 22.34 -12.54
N THR A 288 -2.17 22.90 -13.74
CA THR A 288 -2.97 24.07 -14.14
C THR A 288 -4.11 23.57 -15.02
N ASN A 289 -5.32 23.66 -14.48
CA ASN A 289 -6.57 23.39 -15.18
C ASN A 289 -6.79 24.47 -16.26
N ASN A 290 -6.42 24.20 -17.52
CA ASN A 290 -7.16 24.68 -18.69
C ASN A 290 -6.58 24.12 -20.01
N VAL A 291 -7.42 23.37 -20.75
CA VAL A 291 -7.45 23.11 -22.21
C VAL A 291 -6.11 22.90 -22.94
N THR A 292 -5.78 21.77 -23.57
CA THR A 292 -6.47 21.11 -24.69
C THR A 292 -5.80 19.74 -24.97
N SER A 293 -6.58 18.87 -25.59
CA SER A 293 -6.35 17.50 -26.08
C SER A 293 -4.95 17.10 -26.58
N ALA A 294 -4.62 15.82 -26.30
CA ALA A 294 -3.65 14.94 -26.95
C ALA A 294 -2.19 14.91 -26.41
N ALA A 295 -2.01 14.62 -25.12
CA ALA A 295 -0.75 14.02 -24.60
C ALA A 295 -0.93 13.24 -23.28
N ALA A 296 -2.12 12.66 -23.03
CA ALA A 296 -2.39 11.83 -21.85
C ALA A 296 -1.88 10.37 -21.98
N ALA A 297 -1.02 10.09 -22.96
CA ALA A 297 -0.55 8.74 -23.27
C ALA A 297 0.97 8.73 -23.40
N SER A 298 1.66 8.63 -22.28
CA SER A 298 2.99 8.00 -22.14
C SER A 298 3.54 8.36 -20.76
N TRP A 299 3.55 7.38 -19.87
CA TRP A 299 4.40 7.44 -18.69
C TRP A 299 5.84 7.29 -19.18
N ALA A 300 6.58 8.39 -19.24
CA ALA A 300 8.02 8.36 -19.50
C ALA A 300 8.76 8.50 -18.16
N PRO A 301 9.21 7.40 -17.55
CA PRO A 301 10.18 7.47 -16.47
C PRO A 301 11.53 7.87 -17.08
N VAL A 302 12.17 8.89 -16.52
CA VAL A 302 13.60 9.15 -16.76
C VAL A 302 14.36 8.50 -15.61
N LEU A 303 14.90 7.31 -15.87
CA LEU A 303 16.33 6.95 -15.77
C LEU A 303 16.50 5.42 -16.01
N GLY A 304 17.18 5.07 -17.12
CA GLY A 304 17.90 3.80 -17.34
C GLY A 304 17.06 2.56 -17.68
N SER A 305 17.02 2.19 -18.96
CA SER A 305 16.25 1.07 -19.52
C SER A 305 17.10 -0.20 -19.78
N ASP A 306 16.43 -1.37 -19.76
CA ASP A 306 16.63 -2.62 -20.54
C ASP A 306 17.59 -3.77 -20.09
N GLN A 307 17.06 -4.85 -19.45
CA GLN A 307 17.44 -6.32 -19.35
C GLN A 307 16.46 -7.08 -18.42
N THR A 308 16.62 -8.32 -17.93
CA THR A 308 15.66 -9.08 -17.06
C THR A 308 16.15 -9.30 -15.60
N ALA A 309 15.24 -9.57 -14.67
CA ALA A 309 15.49 -9.80 -13.23
C ALA A 309 16.17 -11.16 -12.94
N PRO A 310 17.28 -11.26 -12.17
CA PRO A 310 17.83 -12.54 -11.75
C PRO A 310 16.89 -13.38 -10.87
N PRO A 311 17.07 -14.71 -10.91
CA PRO A 311 16.24 -15.65 -10.18
C PRO A 311 16.47 -15.54 -8.67
N PRO A 312 15.42 -15.79 -7.85
CA PRO A 312 15.56 -15.81 -6.40
C PRO A 312 16.59 -16.86 -5.95
N PRO A 313 17.26 -16.64 -4.80
CA PRO A 313 18.20 -17.62 -4.26
C PRO A 313 17.49 -18.96 -3.99
N PRO A 314 18.19 -20.10 -4.15
CA PRO A 314 17.59 -21.40 -3.87
C PRO A 314 17.15 -21.46 -2.39
N PRO A 315 16.01 -22.10 -2.09
CA PRO A 315 15.55 -22.25 -0.72
C PRO A 315 16.66 -22.90 0.10
N LYS A 316 16.99 -22.31 1.25
CA LYS A 316 17.83 -22.98 2.24
C LYS A 316 17.17 -24.32 2.56
N THR A 317 17.91 -25.41 2.44
CA THR A 317 17.47 -26.73 2.84
C THR A 317 17.27 -26.74 4.34
N THR A 318 16.07 -26.41 4.78
CA THR A 318 15.61 -26.62 6.16
C THR A 318 15.02 -28.03 6.23
N PRO A 319 15.38 -28.85 7.23
CA PRO A 319 14.83 -30.19 7.37
C PRO A 319 13.30 -30.12 7.43
N THR A 320 12.65 -31.03 6.71
CA THR A 320 11.19 -31.15 6.63
C THR A 320 10.61 -31.43 8.02
N SER A 321 10.16 -30.40 8.73
CA SER A 321 9.17 -30.55 9.80
C SER A 321 7.81 -30.30 9.17
N SER A 322 6.98 -31.34 9.11
CA SER A 322 5.59 -31.28 8.66
C SER A 322 4.87 -30.09 9.30
N ALA A 323 4.49 -29.10 8.50
CA ALA A 323 3.54 -28.09 8.91
C ALA A 323 2.22 -28.80 9.24
N GLY A 324 1.81 -28.73 10.51
CA GLY A 324 0.44 -29.08 10.90
C GLY A 324 -0.54 -28.12 10.24
N PRO A 325 -1.82 -28.50 10.13
CA PRO A 325 -2.83 -27.62 9.53
C PRO A 325 -2.91 -26.30 10.31
N GLU A 326 -2.70 -25.18 9.61
CA GLU A 326 -2.99 -23.84 10.13
C GLU A 326 -4.49 -23.78 10.45
N SER A 327 -4.79 -23.40 11.70
CA SER A 327 -6.11 -23.50 12.31
C SER A 327 -7.13 -22.62 11.58
N THR A 328 -8.06 -23.25 10.86
CA THR A 328 -9.38 -22.66 10.63
C THR A 328 -10.10 -22.65 11.98
N GLY A 329 -10.14 -21.49 12.65
CA GLY A 329 -10.85 -21.31 13.91
C GLY A 329 -12.35 -21.53 13.76
N GLY A 330 -12.77 -22.80 13.72
CA GLY A 330 -14.13 -23.25 13.97
C GLY A 330 -14.29 -23.49 15.47
N ALA A 331 -15.25 -22.79 16.07
CA ALA A 331 -15.60 -22.94 17.47
C ALA A 331 -15.84 -24.43 17.82
N SER A 332 -15.06 -24.97 18.75
CA SER A 332 -15.40 -26.21 19.44
C SER A 332 -15.20 -26.02 20.94
N THR A 333 -16.29 -26.27 21.66
CA THR A 333 -16.41 -26.24 23.10
C THR A 333 -15.75 -27.49 23.69
N SER A 334 -14.88 -27.32 24.68
CA SER A 334 -14.53 -28.40 25.59
C SER A 334 -14.97 -28.04 27.01
N SER A 335 -15.64 -29.01 27.61
CA SER A 335 -16.25 -28.96 28.93
C SER A 335 -15.21 -29.02 30.03
N SER A 336 -15.29 -28.09 30.98
CA SER A 336 -14.95 -28.37 32.37
C SER A 336 -16.05 -27.81 33.27
N SER A 337 -16.41 -28.61 34.25
CA SER A 337 -17.57 -28.54 35.13
C SER A 337 -17.53 -27.37 36.11
N GLY A 338 -18.69 -26.74 36.34
CA GLY A 338 -19.06 -26.26 37.68
C GLY A 338 -19.79 -24.93 37.77
N ALA A 339 -21.09 -25.03 38.08
CA ALA A 339 -21.98 -24.02 38.70
C ALA A 339 -22.54 -22.91 37.80
N GLY A 340 -23.85 -23.01 37.56
CA GLY A 340 -24.63 -22.13 36.71
C GLY A 340 -25.15 -20.85 37.37
N LEU A 341 -25.77 -20.02 36.53
CA LEU A 341 -27.12 -19.44 36.69
C LEU A 341 -27.38 -18.46 35.52
N GLY A 342 -28.55 -18.59 34.88
CA GLY A 342 -29.30 -17.46 34.30
C GLY A 342 -28.99 -17.04 32.85
N ALA A 343 -30.03 -17.05 32.02
CA ALA A 343 -30.03 -16.75 30.59
C ALA A 343 -29.98 -15.25 30.23
N GLN A 344 -29.45 -14.91 29.05
CA GLN A 344 -30.21 -14.37 27.90
C GLN A 344 -29.30 -14.16 26.67
N VAL A 345 -29.84 -14.45 25.49
CA VAL A 345 -29.19 -14.37 24.19
C VAL A 345 -29.46 -12.99 23.59
N GLY A 346 -28.42 -12.19 23.36
CA GLY A 346 -28.52 -10.87 22.72
C GLY A 346 -28.00 -10.90 21.30
N VAL A 347 -28.91 -10.77 20.33
CA VAL A 347 -28.63 -10.51 18.91
C VAL A 347 -28.30 -9.03 18.76
N TRP A 348 -27.12 -8.67 18.24
CA TRP A 348 -26.79 -7.28 17.91
C TRP A 348 -27.38 -6.92 16.53
N GLY A 349 -28.57 -6.34 16.54
CA GLY A 349 -29.16 -5.65 15.40
C GLY A 349 -28.75 -4.17 15.40
N VAL A 350 -28.11 -3.73 14.32
CA VAL A 350 -27.80 -2.31 14.08
C VAL A 350 -29.09 -1.59 13.66
N VAL A 351 -29.53 -0.61 14.47
CA VAL A 351 -30.64 0.29 14.13
C VAL A 351 -30.08 1.56 13.48
N VAL A 352 -30.44 1.77 12.22
CA VAL A 352 -30.23 3.04 11.50
C VAL A 352 -31.29 4.04 11.95
N SER A 353 -30.87 5.17 12.52
CA SER A 353 -31.77 6.29 12.82
C SER A 353 -31.59 7.39 11.79
N ALA A 354 -32.63 7.61 10.98
CA ALA A 354 -32.77 8.74 10.08
C ALA A 354 -33.20 9.99 10.87
N PHE A 355 -32.41 11.07 10.80
CA PHE A 355 -32.85 12.38 11.29
C PHE A 355 -33.47 13.17 10.13
N GLY A 356 -34.79 13.33 10.21
CA GLY A 356 -35.56 14.29 9.42
C GLY A 356 -35.51 15.67 10.04
N ALA A 357 -35.36 16.69 9.19
CA ALA A 357 -35.39 18.10 9.53
C ALA A 357 -36.79 18.57 9.97
N ALA A 358 -36.83 19.51 10.91
CA ALA A 358 -38.01 20.35 11.14
C ALA A 358 -37.58 21.80 11.46
N LEU A 359 -38.01 22.72 10.60
CA LEU A 359 -38.08 24.16 10.83
C LEU A 359 -39.22 24.51 11.80
N ALA A 360 -39.01 25.51 12.67
CA ALA A 360 -39.96 26.57 13.07
C ALA A 360 -39.25 27.49 14.09
N LEU A 361 -38.92 28.75 13.76
CA LEU A 361 -39.72 30.00 13.88
C LEU A 361 -39.98 30.50 15.31
N SER A 362 -39.40 31.68 15.60
CA SER A 362 -39.87 32.80 16.46
C SER A 362 -40.16 32.49 17.94
N PHE A 363 -39.60 33.18 18.95
CA PHE A 363 -39.23 34.59 19.15
C PHE A 363 -37.96 34.73 19.99
#